data_AF-A0A0G1F8A6-F1
#
_entry.id   AF-A0A0G1F8A6-F1
#
_cell.length_a   1.000
_cell.length_b   1.000
_cell.length_c   1.000
_cell.angle_alpha   90.00
_cell.angle_beta   90.00
_cell.angle_gamma   90.00
#
_symmetry.space_group_name_H-M   'P 1'
#
loop_
_entity.id
_entity.type
_entity.pdbx_description
1 polymer ?
#
loop_
_entity_poly.entity_id
_entity_poly.type
_entity_poly.pdbx_seq_one_letter_code
_entity_poly.pdbx_strand_id
1 'polypeptide(L)' 'LLVSTIDNIIKPLVIGGKVKIHPLITFLSIIGGIRAWGVLGIIYGPLVASLFLLVIDIHLREIKQQSLFKP' A
#
# COMPACT_ATOMS: atom_id res chain seq x y z
N LEU A 1 15.39 -5.79 -24.76
CA LEU A 1 13.97 -5.82 -24.33
C LEU A 1 13.72 -6.81 -23.19
N LEU A 2 14.25 -8.04 -23.24
CA LEU A 2 14.09 -9.05 -22.18
C LEU A 2 14.66 -8.65 -20.80
N VAL A 3 15.80 -7.94 -20.77
CA VAL A 3 16.45 -7.53 -19.49
C VAL A 3 15.61 -6.49 -18.73
N SER A 4 14.96 -5.55 -19.43
CA SER A 4 14.12 -4.50 -18.83
C SER A 4 12.88 -5.07 -18.13
N THR A 5 12.25 -6.11 -18.69
CA THR A 5 11.07 -6.74 -18.07
C THR A 5 11.43 -7.47 -16.78
N ILE A 6 12.61 -8.10 -16.74
CA ILE A 6 13.10 -8.84 -15.57
C ILE A 6 13.38 -7.87 -14.42
N ASP A 7 14.08 -6.76 -14.69
CA ASP A 7 14.39 -5.74 -13.67
C ASP A 7 13.11 -5.11 -13.07
N ASN A 8 12.07 -4.92 -13.90
CA ASN A 8 10.79 -4.37 -13.48
C ASN A 8 9.92 -5.33 -12.65
N ILE A 9 10.18 -6.64 -12.67
CA ILE A 9 9.46 -7.65 -11.88
C ILE A 9 10.23 -8.01 -10.59
N ILE A 10 11.57 -8.02 -10.66
CA ILE A 10 12.43 -8.31 -9.49
C ILE A 10 12.31 -7.21 -8.44
N LYS A 11 12.29 -5.92 -8.84
CA LYS A 11 12.14 -4.80 -7.90
C LYS A 11 10.89 -4.89 -7.00
N PRO A 12 9.67 -5.10 -7.53
CA PRO A 12 8.47 -5.28 -6.72
C PRO A 12 8.53 -6.49 -5.78
N LEU A 13 9.13 -7.60 -6.21
CA LEU A 13 9.28 -8.80 -5.39
C LEU A 13 10.25 -8.59 -4.22
N VAL A 14 11.36 -7.90 -4.46
CA VAL A 14 12.39 -7.60 -3.46
C VAL A 14 11.95 -6.48 -2.50
N ILE A 15 11.20 -5.49 -2.99
CA ILE A 15 10.68 -4.36 -2.20
C ILE A 15 9.30 -4.68 -1.59
N GLY A 16 8.79 -5.91 -1.77
CA GLY A 16 7.50 -6.40 -1.30
C GLY A 16 7.37 -6.53 0.23
N GLY A 17 7.79 -5.52 0.98
CA GLY A 17 7.38 -5.27 2.35
C GLY A 17 5.87 -5.09 2.35
N LYS A 18 5.15 -6.20 2.48
CA LYS A 18 3.69 -6.23 2.48
C LYS A 18 3.20 -5.29 3.59
N VAL A 19 2.69 -4.11 3.23
CA VAL A 19 1.81 -3.35 4.11
C VAL A 19 0.67 -4.29 4.43
N LYS A 20 0.64 -4.82 5.66
CA LYS A 20 -0.41 -5.74 6.09
C LYS A 20 -1.67 -4.93 6.33
N ILE A 21 -2.44 -4.73 5.27
CA ILE A 21 -3.74 -4.07 5.36
C ILE A 21 -4.70 -5.05 6.04
N HIS A 22 -5.34 -4.59 7.11
CA HIS A 22 -6.33 -5.40 7.83
C HIS A 22 -7.51 -5.72 6.89
N PRO A 23 -7.99 -6.98 6.81
CA PRO A 23 -9.07 -7.36 5.89
C PRO A 23 -10.33 -6.50 5.99
N LEU A 24 -10.66 -6.03 7.20
CA LEU A 24 -11.77 -5.11 7.42
C LEU A 24 -11.60 -3.77 6.69
N ILE A 25 -10.38 -3.21 6.67
CA ILE A 25 -10.11 -1.96 5.96
C ILE A 25 -10.32 -2.18 4.46
N THR A 26 -9.79 -3.27 3.91
CA THR A 26 -10.00 -3.63 2.50
C THR A 26 -11.48 -3.78 2.18
N PHE A 27 -12.25 -4.46 3.04
CA PHE A 27 -13.68 -4.65 2.87
C PHE A 27 -14.46 -3.34 2.86
N LEU A 28 -14.21 -2.47 3.85
CA LEU A 28 -14.83 -1.14 3.92
C LEU A 28 -14.45 -0.29 2.71
N SER A 29 -13.20 -0.39 2.25
CA SER A 29 -12.71 0.32 1.06
C SER A 29 -13.43 -0.14 -0.21
N ILE A 30 -13.73 -1.44 -0.33
CA ILE A 30 -14.51 -1.97 -1.46
C ILE A 30 -15.95 -1.44 -1.39
N ILE A 31 -16.61 -1.49 -0.23
CA ILE A 31 -17.99 -1.00 -0.09
C ILE A 31 -18.06 0.50 -0.39
N GLY A 32 -17.17 1.29 0.21
CA GLY A 32 -17.08 2.74 -0.02
C GLY A 32 -16.72 3.05 -1.48
N GLY A 33 -15.78 2.31 -2.06
CA GLY A 33 -15.38 2.42 -3.45
C GLY A 33 -16.55 2.14 -4.39
N ILE A 34 -17.34 1.09 -4.13
CA ILE A 34 -18.53 0.77 -4.93
C ILE A 34 -19.55 1.90 -4.87
N ARG A 35 -19.74 2.51 -3.69
CA ARG A 35 -20.66 3.65 -3.53
C ARG A 35 -20.18 4.90 -4.28
N ALA A 36 -18.86 5.11 -4.40
CA ALA A 36 -18.28 6.29 -5.06
C ALA A 36 -18.10 6.12 -6.58
N TRP A 37 -17.68 4.93 -7.04
CA TRP A 37 -17.25 4.67 -8.43
C TRP A 37 -17.91 3.44 -9.09
N GLY A 38 -18.92 2.84 -8.45
CA GLY A 38 -19.57 1.64 -8.96
C GLY A 38 -18.64 0.43 -8.99
N VAL A 39 -18.74 -0.43 -10.02
CA VAL A 39 -17.94 -1.68 -10.10
C VAL A 39 -16.42 -1.41 -10.06
N LEU A 40 -15.96 -0.29 -10.63
CA LEU A 40 -14.54 0.09 -10.59
C LEU A 40 -14.03 0.37 -9.17
N GLY A 41 -14.95 0.68 -8.26
CA GLY A 41 -14.69 0.85 -6.83
C GLY A 41 -14.09 -0.37 -6.13
N ILE A 42 -14.28 -1.58 -6.67
CA ILE A 42 -13.65 -2.80 -6.15
C ILE A 42 -12.13 -2.73 -6.26
N ILE A 43 -11.62 -2.08 -7.31
CA ILE A 43 -10.18 -1.91 -7.56
C ILE A 43 -9.70 -0.61 -6.92
N TYR A 44 -10.38 0.51 -7.20
CA TYR A 44 -9.95 1.83 -6.74
C TYR A 44 -10.05 2.00 -5.22
N GLY A 45 -11.05 1.39 -4.58
CA GLY A 45 -11.21 1.46 -3.12
C GLY A 45 -9.98 0.97 -2.37
N PRO A 46 -9.60 -0.33 -2.50
CA PRO A 46 -8.38 -0.86 -1.91
C PRO A 46 -7.11 -0.13 -2.36
N LEU A 47 -7.03 0.33 -3.62
CA LEU A 47 -5.86 1.05 -4.12
C LEU A 47 -5.63 2.36 -3.35
N VAL A 48 -6.67 3.18 -3.21
CA VAL A 48 -6.60 4.45 -2.47
C VAL A 48 -6.31 4.20 -1.00
N ALA A 49 -6.97 3.22 -0.38
CA ALA A 49 -6.72 2.86 1.02
C ALA A 49 -5.27 2.37 1.24
N SER A 50 -4.72 1.59 0.30
CA SER A 50 -3.35 1.10 0.35
C SER A 50 -2.34 2.24 0.28
N LEU A 51 -2.56 3.21 -0.61
CA LEU A 51 -1.71 4.39 -0.72
C LEU A 51 -1.75 5.25 0.54
N PHE A 52 -2.94 5.46 1.10
CA PHE A 52 -3.10 6.21 2.34
C PHE A 52 -2.37 5.54 3.51
N LEU A 53 -2.56 4.23 3.68
CA LEU A 53 -1.88 3.45 4.71
C LEU A 53 -0.37 3.40 4.49
N LEU A 54 0.10 3.34 3.24
CA LEU A 54 1.52 3.39 2.91
C LEU A 54 2.16 4.70 3.37
N VAL A 55 1.50 5.84 3.13
CA VAL A 55 1.99 7.15 3.59
C VAL A 55 2.10 7.18 5.11
N ILE A 56 1.08 6.68 5.82
CA ILE A 56 1.11 6.58 7.29
C ILE A 56 2.24 5.65 7.76
N ASP A 57 2.39 4.48 7.13
CA ASP A 57 3.41 3.50 7.49
C ASP A 57 4.82 4.08 7.32
N ILE A 58 5.08 4.80 6.22
CA ILE A 58 6.36 5.50 6.01
C ILE A 58 6.61 6.53 7.10
N HIS A 59 5.62 7.36 7.42
CA HIS A 59 5.76 8.40 8.45
C HIS A 59 6.00 7.81 9.85
N LEU A 60 5.25 6.77 10.23
CA LEU A 60 5.42 6.09 11.51
C LEU A 60 6.78 5.38 11.62
N ARG A 61 7.28 4.81 10.53
CA ARG A 61 8.63 4.22 10.48
C ARG A 61 9.69 5.28 10.73
N GLU A 62 9.56 6.45 10.12
CA GLU A 62 10.49 7.56 10.31
C GLU A 62 10.52 8.03 11.77
N ILE A 63 9.35 8.23 12.40
CA ILE A 63 9.25 8.59 13.82
C ILE A 63 9.89 7.52 14.70
N LYS A 64 9.59 6.25 14.45
CA LYS A 64 10.16 5.13 15.20
C LYS A 64 11.68 5.09 15.06
N GLN A 65 12.22 5.33 13.87
CA GLN A 65 13.65 5.35 13.61
C GLN A 65 14.33 6.53 14.34
N GLN A 66 13.72 7.71 14.35
CA GLN A 66 14.23 8.87 15.11
C GLN A 66 14.25 8.63 16.63
N SER A 67 13.23 7.96 17.17
CA SER A 67 13.20 7.61 18.60
C SER A 67 14.31 6.64 19.02
N LEU A 68 14.85 5.85 18.08
CA LEU A 68 15.93 4.90 18.33
C LEU A 68 17.33 5.54 18.29
N PHE A 69 17.45 6.74 17.69
CA PHE A 69 18.70 7.49 17.54
C PHE A 69 18.82 8.67 18.51
N LYS A 70 17.88 8.83 19.45
CA LYS A 70 17.95 9.85 20.50
C LYS A 70 18.76 9.31 21.69
N PRO A 71 19.94 9.88 22.04
CA PRO A 71 20.68 9.51 23.24
C PRO A 71 19.95 9.91 24.52
#